data_AF-A0A9N8F383-F1
#
_entry.id   AF-A0A9N8F383-F1
#
_cell.length_a   1.000
_cell.length_b   1.000
_cell.length_c   1.000
_cell.angle_alpha   90.00
_cell.angle_beta   90.00
_cell.angle_gamma   90.00
#
_symmetry.space_group_name_H-M   'P 1'
#
loop_
_entity.id
_entity.type
_entity.pdbx_description
1 polymer ?
#
loop_
_entity_poly.entity_id
_entity_poly.type
_entity_poly.pdbx_seq_one_letter_code
_entity_poly.pdbx_strand_id
1 'polypeptide(L)'
;MVKETTGLSRWKEQLFTKDDPLHLHKTLGFACLLSYAFRFARAGAEQDMGFATHPEWTIPTILLHLSLNLSSLEFKIPTQRITTDGGRIWPQYRLHSLVFLSRSLACLVANHWRRQQTDSDKSILHLWIVLGTMAAGDWASNSVGKHRSNSIRDLKGPVLVKYYFSLTQFLATAMTLVLGWKPRSSVHFYFCFVIQLTAFLMTLRRKHLVSHGINIVLYALLLGVGIAVAMNECRILYPDSLLTFLEIVALVGFTAALWRMGPWPNIVRPIINNKYMIWTAVYFFSGNYLRPVLDAADGDAEAFFLTKSQVKGLAWGEVGVVILFGVYKYFGSEIQISATLSTKD
;
A
#
# COMPACT_ATOMS: atom_id res chain seq x y z
N MET A 1 3.77 -39.60 -25.53
CA MET A 1 5.02 -39.12 -24.91
C MET A 1 4.86 -37.66 -24.54
N VAL A 2 4.66 -37.36 -23.25
CA VAL A 2 4.75 -35.99 -22.75
C VAL A 2 6.24 -35.68 -22.65
N LYS A 3 6.78 -34.82 -23.53
CA LYS A 3 8.16 -34.34 -23.38
C LYS A 3 8.24 -33.62 -22.04
N GLU A 4 9.06 -34.11 -21.11
CA GLU A 4 9.48 -33.34 -19.95
C GLU A 4 10.22 -32.10 -20.45
N THR A 5 9.48 -31.01 -20.60
CA THR A 5 10.07 -29.70 -20.83
C THR A 5 10.80 -29.31 -19.56
N THR A 6 12.11 -29.06 -19.70
CA THR A 6 12.93 -28.48 -18.62
C THR A 6 12.19 -27.30 -17.99
N GLY A 7 12.36 -27.09 -16.67
CA GLY A 7 11.63 -26.03 -15.96
C GLY A 7 11.65 -24.69 -16.70
N LEU A 8 12.82 -24.26 -17.17
CA LEU A 8 13.00 -22.99 -17.91
C LEU A 8 12.17 -22.89 -19.20
N SER A 9 12.09 -23.97 -19.98
CA SER A 9 11.28 -24.00 -21.20
C SER A 9 9.79 -23.84 -20.92
N ARG A 10 9.28 -24.46 -19.84
CA ARG A 10 7.90 -24.27 -19.38
C ARG A 10 7.62 -22.82 -18.97
N TRP A 11 8.54 -22.17 -18.25
CA TRP A 11 8.38 -20.75 -17.88
C TRP A 11 8.31 -19.84 -19.11
N LYS A 12 9.18 -20.08 -20.10
CA LYS A 12 9.17 -19.34 -21.37
C LYS A 12 7.81 -19.50 -22.06
N GLU A 13 7.42 -20.74 -22.38
CA GLU A 13 6.18 -21.02 -23.11
C GLU A 13 4.93 -20.46 -22.42
N GLN A 14 4.88 -20.52 -21.08
CA GLN A 14 3.71 -20.02 -20.35
C GLN A 14 3.70 -18.50 -20.21
N LEU A 15 4.86 -17.82 -20.13
CA LEU A 15 4.91 -16.37 -20.01
C LEU A 15 4.55 -15.66 -21.32
N PHE A 16 4.96 -16.22 -22.47
CA PHE A 16 4.64 -15.69 -23.79
C PHE A 16 3.26 -16.18 -24.26
N THR A 17 2.21 -15.38 -24.01
CA THR A 17 0.83 -15.75 -24.33
C THR A 17 0.38 -15.22 -25.68
N LYS A 18 -0.51 -15.98 -26.35
CA LYS A 18 -1.24 -15.52 -27.54
C LYS A 18 -2.22 -14.37 -27.23
N ASP A 19 -2.57 -14.19 -25.96
CA ASP A 19 -3.47 -13.13 -25.47
C ASP A 19 -2.84 -11.71 -25.52
N ASP A 20 -1.57 -11.58 -25.93
CA ASP A 20 -0.85 -10.30 -26.13
C ASP A 20 -0.31 -10.25 -27.57
N PRO A 21 -1.17 -10.03 -28.59
CA PRO A 21 -0.84 -10.19 -30.00
C PRO A 21 0.21 -9.20 -30.46
N LEU A 22 0.15 -7.96 -29.95
CA LEU A 22 1.14 -6.91 -30.24
C LEU A 22 2.36 -6.97 -29.33
N HIS A 23 2.38 -7.90 -28.36
CA HIS A 23 3.46 -8.00 -27.40
C HIS A 23 3.70 -6.70 -26.61
N LEU A 24 2.66 -5.87 -26.49
CA LEU A 24 2.76 -4.55 -25.91
C LEU A 24 2.94 -4.67 -24.40
N HIS A 25 2.05 -5.43 -23.75
CA HIS A 25 2.07 -5.58 -22.29
C HIS A 25 3.36 -6.23 -21.82
N LYS A 26 3.83 -7.28 -22.50
CA LYS A 26 5.11 -7.93 -22.13
C LYS A 26 6.30 -6.99 -22.29
N THR A 27 6.34 -6.20 -23.38
CA THR A 27 7.43 -5.25 -23.64
C THR A 27 7.45 -4.13 -22.59
N LEU A 28 6.27 -3.58 -22.27
CA LEU A 28 6.10 -2.62 -21.16
C LEU A 28 6.51 -3.25 -19.82
N GLY A 29 6.22 -4.53 -19.61
CA GLY A 29 6.62 -5.28 -18.41
C GLY A 29 8.13 -5.35 -18.26
N PHE A 30 8.85 -5.75 -19.31
CA PHE A 30 10.31 -5.75 -19.32
C PHE A 30 10.89 -4.34 -19.13
N ALA A 31 10.34 -3.33 -19.80
CA ALA A 31 10.78 -1.95 -19.63
C ALA A 31 10.56 -1.45 -18.18
N CYS A 32 9.43 -1.79 -17.54
CA CYS A 32 9.20 -1.48 -16.12
C CYS A 32 10.18 -2.19 -15.19
N LEU A 33 10.56 -3.45 -15.48
CA LEU A 33 11.58 -4.16 -14.70
C LEU A 33 12.95 -3.47 -14.80
N LEU A 34 13.35 -3.03 -16.00
CA LEU A 34 14.57 -2.24 -16.19
C LEU A 34 14.49 -0.90 -15.46
N SER A 35 13.34 -0.22 -15.52
CA SER A 35 13.07 1.00 -14.74
C SER A 35 13.25 0.76 -13.23
N TYR A 36 12.65 -0.30 -12.68
CA TYR A 36 12.82 -0.67 -11.28
C TYR A 36 14.29 -0.95 -10.92
N ALA A 37 15.00 -1.73 -11.74
CA ALA A 37 16.42 -2.03 -11.51
C ALA A 37 17.27 -0.74 -11.52
N PHE A 38 17.07 0.13 -12.51
CA PHE A 38 17.76 1.41 -12.64
C PHE A 38 17.53 2.33 -11.42
N ARG A 39 16.27 2.42 -10.97
CA ARG A 39 15.84 3.27 -9.85
C ARG A 39 16.30 2.71 -8.51
N PHE A 40 16.19 1.40 -8.28
CA PHE A 40 16.64 0.75 -7.05
C PHE A 40 18.16 0.74 -6.90
N ALA A 41 18.92 0.62 -8.00
CA ALA A 41 20.38 0.79 -7.97
C ALA A 41 20.82 2.20 -7.52
N ARG A 42 19.89 3.16 -7.52
CA ARG A 42 20.07 4.55 -7.08
C ARG A 42 19.34 4.86 -5.77
N ALA A 43 19.00 3.83 -4.99
CA ALA A 43 18.49 4.04 -3.65
C ALA A 43 19.56 4.71 -2.78
N GLY A 44 19.17 5.69 -1.97
CA GLY A 44 20.11 6.44 -1.14
C GLY A 44 19.61 7.82 -0.78
N ALA A 45 20.25 8.41 0.23
CA ALA A 45 19.87 9.69 0.81
C ALA A 45 19.81 10.82 -0.23
N GLU A 46 20.90 10.98 -0.99
CA GLU A 46 21.05 12.05 -1.98
C GLU A 46 20.32 11.76 -3.29
N GLN A 47 20.21 10.48 -3.65
CA GLN A 47 19.72 10.09 -4.98
C GLN A 47 18.21 9.97 -5.05
N ASP A 48 17.54 9.56 -3.95
CA ASP A 48 16.10 9.30 -3.90
C ASP A 48 15.63 8.39 -5.05
N MET A 49 16.24 7.21 -5.19
CA MET A 49 16.03 6.30 -6.32
C MET A 49 16.29 6.96 -7.69
N GLY A 50 17.18 7.96 -7.73
CA GLY A 50 17.49 8.78 -8.90
C GLY A 50 16.45 9.85 -9.24
N PHE A 51 15.39 10.04 -8.44
CA PHE A 51 14.41 11.13 -8.68
C PHE A 51 14.98 12.51 -8.32
N ALA A 52 16.03 12.57 -7.49
CA ALA A 52 16.75 13.81 -7.20
C ALA A 52 17.80 14.14 -8.26
N THR A 53 18.57 13.15 -8.69
CA THR A 53 19.71 13.34 -9.60
C THR A 53 19.35 13.28 -11.09
N HIS A 54 18.23 12.64 -11.43
CA HIS A 54 17.73 12.49 -12.80
C HIS A 54 16.24 12.87 -12.89
N PRO A 55 15.88 14.12 -12.55
CA PRO A 55 14.49 14.57 -12.49
C PRO A 55 13.78 14.52 -13.85
N GLU A 56 14.52 14.68 -14.96
CA GLU A 56 14.02 14.62 -16.34
C GLU A 56 13.38 13.27 -16.68
N TRP A 57 13.81 12.19 -16.01
CA TRP A 57 13.25 10.85 -16.19
C TRP A 57 12.00 10.58 -15.35
N THR A 58 11.56 11.53 -14.51
CA THR A 58 10.42 11.31 -13.59
C THR A 58 9.11 11.09 -14.36
N ILE A 59 8.75 12.01 -15.26
CA ILE A 59 7.52 11.90 -16.06
C ILE A 59 7.56 10.69 -17.00
N PRO A 60 8.65 10.41 -17.75
CA PRO A 60 8.78 9.17 -18.52
C PRO A 60 8.60 7.90 -17.67
N THR A 61 9.18 7.86 -16.47
CA THR A 61 9.01 6.72 -15.53
C THR A 61 7.52 6.55 -15.19
N ILE A 62 6.83 7.64 -14.84
CA ILE A 62 5.42 7.61 -14.49
C ILE A 62 4.55 7.10 -15.65
N LEU A 63 4.78 7.62 -16.86
CA LEU A 63 4.04 7.21 -18.05
C LEU A 63 4.28 5.73 -18.40
N LEU A 64 5.51 5.25 -18.24
CA LEU A 64 5.86 3.84 -18.46
C LEU A 64 5.08 2.92 -17.51
N HIS A 65 5.11 3.20 -16.19
CA HIS A 65 4.41 2.37 -15.21
C HIS A 65 2.88 2.47 -15.33
N LEU A 66 2.34 3.64 -15.70
CA LEU A 66 0.91 3.78 -15.98
C LEU A 66 0.49 2.96 -17.21
N SER A 67 1.27 3.06 -18.29
CA SER A 67 1.03 2.33 -19.55
C SER A 67 1.03 0.81 -19.35
N LEU A 68 1.94 0.29 -18.50
CA LEU A 68 1.92 -1.13 -18.14
C LEU A 68 0.60 -1.54 -17.48
N ASN A 69 0.05 -0.72 -16.58
CA ASN A 69 -1.19 -1.07 -15.90
C ASN A 69 -2.40 -0.93 -16.83
N LEU A 70 -2.43 0.11 -17.67
CA LEU A 70 -3.50 0.33 -18.66
C LEU A 70 -3.53 -0.76 -19.74
N SER A 71 -2.37 -1.22 -20.23
CA SER A 71 -2.31 -2.33 -21.19
C SER A 71 -2.89 -3.64 -20.63
N SER A 72 -2.98 -3.80 -19.31
CA SER A 72 -3.63 -4.97 -18.71
C SER A 72 -5.15 -5.04 -18.96
N LEU A 73 -5.78 -3.94 -19.39
CA LEU A 73 -7.20 -3.89 -19.74
C LEU A 73 -7.53 -4.69 -21.00
N GLU A 74 -6.56 -4.92 -21.88
CA GLU A 74 -6.71 -5.75 -23.08
C GLU A 74 -7.05 -7.21 -22.74
N PHE A 75 -6.54 -7.71 -21.61
CA PHE A 75 -6.75 -9.10 -21.22
C PHE A 75 -8.18 -9.37 -20.75
N LYS A 76 -8.80 -10.40 -21.34
CA LYS A 76 -10.04 -10.98 -20.85
C LYS A 76 -9.81 -11.66 -19.50
N ILE A 77 -10.62 -11.33 -18.49
CA ILE A 77 -10.62 -11.96 -17.17
C ILE A 77 -12.00 -12.49 -16.82
N PRO A 78 -12.09 -13.47 -15.91
CA PRO A 78 -13.36 -13.91 -15.37
C PRO A 78 -14.14 -12.74 -14.78
N THR A 79 -15.46 -12.71 -14.98
CA THR A 79 -16.35 -11.68 -14.43
C THR A 79 -16.43 -11.71 -12.91
N GLN A 80 -16.17 -12.88 -12.31
CA GLN A 80 -16.24 -13.12 -10.88
C GLN A 80 -14.94 -13.70 -10.33
N ARG A 81 -14.68 -13.44 -9.05
CA ARG A 81 -13.57 -14.07 -8.33
C ARG A 81 -13.84 -15.56 -8.18
N ILE A 82 -12.92 -16.38 -8.71
CA ILE A 82 -12.92 -17.82 -8.47
C ILE A 82 -12.47 -18.06 -7.03
N THR A 83 -13.41 -18.36 -6.14
CA THR A 83 -13.14 -18.50 -4.71
C THR A 83 -12.26 -19.71 -4.40
N THR A 84 -12.37 -20.80 -5.16
CA THR A 84 -11.56 -22.02 -4.98
C THR A 84 -10.07 -21.76 -5.12
N ASP A 85 -9.67 -20.97 -6.12
CA ASP A 85 -8.26 -20.64 -6.41
C ASP A 85 -7.85 -19.22 -5.97
N GLY A 86 -8.61 -18.53 -5.09
CA GLY A 86 -8.19 -17.43 -4.18
C GLY A 86 -7.36 -16.20 -4.63
N GLY A 87 -6.63 -16.21 -5.74
CA GLY A 87 -5.61 -15.22 -6.10
C GLY A 87 -5.33 -15.14 -7.61
N ARG A 88 -6.35 -15.40 -8.43
CA ARG A 88 -6.38 -14.94 -9.83
C ARG A 88 -6.93 -13.52 -9.86
N ILE A 89 -6.52 -12.70 -10.83
CA ILE A 89 -7.04 -11.33 -11.01
C ILE A 89 -8.54 -11.38 -11.37
N TRP A 90 -9.35 -10.53 -10.73
CA TRP A 90 -10.78 -10.30 -11.02
C TRP A 90 -11.04 -8.79 -11.28
N PRO A 91 -12.22 -8.40 -11.81
CA PRO A 91 -12.45 -7.04 -12.28
C PRO A 91 -12.25 -5.97 -11.21
N GLN A 92 -12.77 -6.20 -10.00
CA GLN A 92 -12.61 -5.24 -8.90
C GLN A 92 -11.15 -5.08 -8.49
N TYR A 93 -10.40 -6.20 -8.39
CA TYR A 93 -8.97 -6.12 -8.09
C TYR A 93 -8.22 -5.33 -9.16
N ARG A 94 -8.52 -5.56 -10.45
CA ARG A 94 -7.88 -4.85 -11.55
C ARG A 94 -8.09 -3.33 -11.43
N LEU A 95 -9.33 -2.91 -11.20
CA LEU A 95 -9.65 -1.49 -11.00
C LEU A 95 -8.99 -0.92 -9.74
N HIS A 96 -8.99 -1.66 -8.63
CA HIS A 96 -8.31 -1.24 -7.39
C HIS A 96 -6.80 -1.10 -7.59
N SER A 97 -6.17 -2.05 -8.27
CA SER A 97 -4.74 -1.99 -8.59
C SER A 97 -4.41 -0.74 -9.41
N LEU A 98 -5.21 -0.41 -10.42
CA LEU A 98 -5.07 0.83 -11.19
C LEU A 98 -5.23 2.07 -10.30
N VAL A 99 -6.27 2.13 -9.46
CA VAL A 99 -6.52 3.25 -8.55
C VAL A 99 -5.36 3.48 -7.58
N PHE A 100 -4.88 2.42 -6.92
CA PHE A 100 -3.77 2.52 -5.97
C PHE A 100 -2.41 2.80 -6.64
N LEU A 101 -2.21 2.32 -7.86
CA LEU A 101 -1.04 2.67 -8.67
C LEU A 101 -1.09 4.16 -9.01
N SER A 102 -2.21 4.64 -9.53
CA SER A 102 -2.43 6.05 -9.89
C SER A 102 -2.23 6.98 -8.70
N ARG A 103 -2.65 6.59 -7.49
CA ARG A 103 -2.31 7.33 -6.26
C ARG A 103 -0.81 7.55 -6.11
N SER A 104 -0.05 6.47 -6.22
CA SER A 104 1.39 6.47 -6.00
C SER A 104 2.10 7.28 -7.09
N LEU A 105 1.67 7.14 -8.35
CA LEU A 105 2.14 7.94 -9.47
C LEU A 105 1.78 9.44 -9.33
N ALA A 106 0.58 9.76 -8.84
CA ALA A 106 0.16 11.14 -8.58
C ALA A 106 1.01 11.78 -7.47
N CYS A 107 1.37 11.02 -6.43
CA CYS A 107 2.33 11.50 -5.41
C CYS A 107 3.71 11.76 -6.03
N LEU A 108 4.18 10.93 -6.96
CA LEU A 108 5.43 11.20 -7.70
C LEU A 108 5.34 12.50 -8.51
N VAL A 109 4.22 12.76 -9.21
CA VAL A 109 3.99 14.03 -9.92
C VAL A 109 4.00 15.20 -8.93
N ALA A 110 3.27 15.09 -7.82
CA ALA A 110 3.19 16.14 -6.81
C ALA A 110 4.58 16.45 -6.20
N ASN A 111 5.38 15.43 -5.92
CA ASN A 111 6.73 15.59 -5.39
C ASN A 111 7.68 16.19 -6.43
N HIS A 112 7.58 15.79 -7.69
CA HIS A 112 8.35 16.39 -8.78
C HIS A 112 8.03 17.87 -8.95
N TRP A 113 6.74 18.23 -8.98
CA TRP A 113 6.30 19.62 -9.08
C TRP A 113 6.73 20.47 -7.88
N ARG A 114 6.68 19.91 -6.67
CA ARG A 114 7.11 20.62 -5.45
C ARG A 114 8.62 20.85 -5.38
N ARG A 115 9.44 19.94 -5.91
CA ARG A 115 10.89 20.14 -5.97
C ARG A 115 11.29 21.34 -6.82
N GLN A 116 10.45 21.73 -7.76
CA GLN A 116 10.67 22.91 -8.60
C GLN A 116 10.23 24.21 -7.91
N GLN A 117 9.54 24.14 -6.76
CA GLN A 117 9.10 25.30 -6.00
C GLN A 117 9.99 25.53 -4.78
N THR A 118 10.42 26.78 -4.60
CA THR A 118 11.28 27.18 -3.48
C THR A 118 10.56 27.21 -2.13
N ASP A 119 9.21 27.31 -2.12
CA ASP A 119 8.48 27.77 -0.93
C ASP A 119 7.22 26.95 -0.59
N SER A 120 7.33 25.61 -0.58
CA SER A 120 6.17 24.71 -0.41
C SER A 120 6.21 23.95 0.91
N ASP A 121 6.04 24.65 2.03
CA ASP A 121 6.17 24.01 3.34
C ASP A 121 4.90 23.23 3.77
N LYS A 122 3.75 23.37 3.10
CA LYS A 122 2.51 22.63 3.46
C LYS A 122 1.74 22.14 2.23
N SER A 123 1.97 20.89 1.80
CA SER A 123 1.26 20.34 0.64
C SER A 123 0.03 19.52 1.02
N ILE A 124 -1.12 20.20 1.01
CA ILE A 124 -2.45 19.57 1.04
C ILE A 124 -2.70 18.64 -0.16
N LEU A 125 -1.84 18.66 -1.18
CA LEU A 125 -1.98 17.81 -2.36
C LEU A 125 -1.99 16.31 -2.03
N HIS A 126 -1.18 15.87 -1.06
CA HIS A 126 -1.16 14.45 -0.66
C HIS A 126 -2.48 14.03 -0.03
N LEU A 127 -3.13 14.93 0.74
CA LEU A 127 -4.48 14.70 1.24
C LEU A 127 -5.46 14.55 0.08
N TRP A 128 -5.47 15.49 -0.87
CA TRP A 128 -6.36 15.41 -2.03
C TRP A 128 -6.16 14.14 -2.86
N ILE A 129 -4.90 13.73 -3.07
CA ILE A 129 -4.56 12.48 -3.75
C ILE A 129 -5.12 11.28 -2.97
N VAL A 130 -4.97 11.23 -1.64
CA VAL A 130 -5.51 10.15 -0.81
C VAL A 130 -7.04 10.14 -0.88
N LEU A 131 -7.72 11.27 -0.69
CA LEU A 131 -9.19 11.36 -0.76
C LEU A 131 -9.73 10.99 -2.15
N GLY A 132 -9.07 11.47 -3.21
CA GLY A 132 -9.39 11.09 -4.59
C GLY A 132 -9.22 9.59 -4.84
N THR A 133 -8.19 8.98 -4.27
CA THR A 133 -7.99 7.52 -4.32
C THR A 133 -9.13 6.78 -3.62
N MET A 134 -9.58 7.27 -2.46
CA MET A 134 -10.70 6.68 -1.74
C MET A 134 -12.01 6.75 -2.53
N ALA A 135 -12.26 7.89 -3.18
CA ALA A 135 -13.41 8.08 -4.07
C ALA A 135 -13.36 7.15 -5.29
N ALA A 136 -12.21 7.10 -5.97
CA ALA A 136 -11.99 6.21 -7.10
C ALA A 136 -12.11 4.72 -6.69
N GLY A 137 -11.68 4.36 -5.48
CA GLY A 137 -11.81 3.01 -4.94
C GLY A 137 -13.26 2.60 -4.62
N ASP A 138 -14.09 3.56 -4.18
CA ASP A 138 -15.54 3.33 -4.02
C ASP A 138 -16.20 3.17 -5.38
N TRP A 139 -15.90 4.06 -6.32
CA TRP A 139 -16.39 3.96 -7.69
C TRP A 139 -16.02 2.60 -8.32
N ALA A 140 -14.77 2.18 -8.20
CA ALA A 140 -14.30 0.88 -8.68
C ALA A 140 -14.98 -0.32 -8.00
N SER A 141 -15.39 -0.17 -6.75
CA SER A 141 -16.14 -1.21 -6.02
C SER A 141 -17.61 -1.25 -6.44
N ASN A 142 -18.19 -0.10 -6.78
CA ASN A 142 -19.58 0.02 -7.19
C ASN A 142 -19.78 -0.35 -8.67
N SER A 143 -18.80 -0.11 -9.53
CA SER A 143 -18.86 -0.40 -10.97
C SER A 143 -18.92 -1.88 -11.31
N VAL A 144 -18.46 -2.76 -10.41
CA VAL A 144 -18.54 -4.22 -10.57
C VAL A 144 -19.87 -4.83 -10.09
N GLY A 145 -20.75 -4.03 -9.50
CA GLY A 145 -22.11 -4.42 -9.10
C GLY A 145 -22.16 -5.70 -8.27
N LYS A 146 -22.93 -6.69 -8.74
CA LYS A 146 -23.18 -7.98 -8.05
C LYS A 146 -21.93 -8.87 -7.91
N HIS A 147 -20.83 -8.56 -8.58
CA HIS A 147 -19.60 -9.37 -8.58
C HIS A 147 -18.52 -8.84 -7.63
N ARG A 148 -18.91 -8.03 -6.65
CA ARG A 148 -18.02 -7.44 -5.66
C ARG A 148 -17.36 -8.53 -4.79
N SER A 149 -16.03 -8.49 -4.71
CA SER A 149 -15.24 -9.24 -3.73
C SER A 149 -14.07 -8.39 -3.24
N ASN A 150 -13.98 -8.25 -1.93
CA ASN A 150 -12.92 -7.50 -1.25
C ASN A 150 -11.61 -8.29 -1.28
N SER A 151 -10.52 -7.64 -1.67
CA SER A 151 -9.22 -8.30 -1.84
C SER A 151 -8.72 -8.99 -0.58
N ILE A 152 -8.64 -8.27 0.56
CA ILE A 152 -8.08 -8.79 1.82
C ILE A 152 -9.13 -9.47 2.69
N ARG A 153 -10.33 -8.89 2.83
CA ARG A 153 -11.37 -9.44 3.71
C ARG A 153 -11.80 -10.83 3.26
N ASP A 154 -11.96 -11.01 1.95
CA ASP A 154 -12.39 -12.28 1.35
C ASP A 154 -11.19 -13.15 0.93
N LEU A 155 -9.97 -12.80 1.33
CA LEU A 155 -8.79 -13.66 1.12
C LEU A 155 -8.99 -15.00 1.84
N LYS A 156 -8.56 -16.11 1.23
CA LYS A 156 -8.46 -17.39 1.94
C LYS A 156 -7.10 -17.46 2.62
N GLY A 157 -7.06 -17.14 3.91
CA GLY A 157 -5.82 -17.15 4.68
C GLY A 157 -6.07 -16.90 6.16
N PRO A 158 -5.04 -17.13 7.01
CA PRO A 158 -5.15 -16.93 8.45
C PRO A 158 -5.61 -15.52 8.80
N VAL A 159 -6.42 -15.39 9.86
CA VAL A 159 -6.96 -14.09 10.31
C VAL A 159 -5.84 -13.10 10.60
N LEU A 160 -4.74 -13.55 11.22
CA LEU A 160 -3.56 -12.71 11.48
C LEU A 160 -2.92 -12.14 10.20
N VAL A 161 -2.88 -12.92 9.11
CA VAL A 161 -2.34 -12.45 7.83
C VAL A 161 -3.24 -11.38 7.23
N LYS A 162 -4.56 -11.56 7.27
CA LYS A 162 -5.51 -10.53 6.80
C LYS A 162 -5.42 -9.26 7.64
N TYR A 163 -5.25 -9.42 8.95
CA TYR A 163 -5.08 -8.31 9.88
C TYR A 163 -3.80 -7.53 9.55
N TYR A 164 -2.67 -8.23 9.40
CA TYR A 164 -1.40 -7.64 8.97
C TYR A 164 -1.54 -6.89 7.63
N PHE A 165 -2.12 -7.51 6.60
CA PHE A 165 -2.35 -6.84 5.31
C PHE A 165 -3.21 -5.58 5.45
N SER A 166 -4.26 -5.62 6.26
CA SER A 166 -5.10 -4.45 6.50
C SER A 166 -4.29 -3.34 7.21
N LEU A 167 -3.56 -3.69 8.26
CA LEU A 167 -2.77 -2.76 9.05
C LEU A 167 -1.68 -2.06 8.21
N THR A 168 -0.93 -2.82 7.41
CA THR A 168 0.10 -2.27 6.52
C THR A 168 -0.48 -1.32 5.47
N GLN A 169 -1.73 -1.49 5.02
CA GLN A 169 -2.39 -0.52 4.12
C GLN A 169 -2.71 0.81 4.81
N PHE A 170 -3.11 0.79 6.09
CA PHE A 170 -3.25 2.02 6.87
C PHE A 170 -1.90 2.70 7.05
N LEU A 171 -0.86 1.95 7.43
CA LEU A 171 0.49 2.50 7.56
C LEU A 171 1.01 3.09 6.24
N ALA A 172 0.80 2.42 5.10
CA ALA A 172 1.20 2.96 3.80
C ALA A 172 0.48 4.27 3.44
N THR A 173 -0.79 4.42 3.86
CA THR A 173 -1.54 5.66 3.67
C THR A 173 -1.10 6.74 4.64
N ALA A 174 -0.83 6.40 5.90
CA ALA A 174 -0.24 7.30 6.89
C ALA A 174 1.13 7.82 6.41
N MET A 175 2.01 6.93 5.96
CA MET A 175 3.30 7.28 5.33
C MET A 175 3.11 8.25 4.16
N THR A 176 2.09 8.04 3.32
CA THR A 176 1.81 8.94 2.18
C THR A 176 1.48 10.37 2.63
N LEU A 177 0.77 10.53 3.76
CA LEU A 177 0.40 11.83 4.29
C LEU A 177 1.56 12.50 5.04
N VAL A 178 2.24 11.75 5.90
CA VAL A 178 3.31 12.26 6.77
C VAL A 178 4.57 12.54 5.94
N LEU A 179 5.02 11.61 5.09
CA LEU A 179 6.14 11.89 4.17
C LEU A 179 5.78 12.93 3.13
N GLY A 180 4.48 13.14 2.86
CA GLY A 180 4.00 14.23 2.02
C GLY A 180 4.44 15.63 2.49
N TRP A 181 5.00 15.80 3.69
CA TRP A 181 5.59 17.07 4.13
C TRP A 181 6.92 17.39 3.42
N LYS A 182 7.75 16.38 3.12
CA LYS A 182 9.03 16.55 2.41
C LYS A 182 9.00 15.80 1.07
N PRO A 183 9.31 16.44 -0.07
CA PRO A 183 9.08 15.82 -1.36
C PRO A 183 10.09 14.70 -1.66
N ARG A 184 9.83 13.46 -1.23
CA ARG A 184 10.62 12.26 -1.56
C ARG A 184 9.78 11.24 -2.34
N SER A 185 10.37 10.67 -3.37
CA SER A 185 9.67 9.86 -4.37
C SER A 185 9.88 8.36 -4.19
N SER A 186 10.98 7.95 -3.54
CA SER A 186 11.35 6.57 -3.23
C SER A 186 10.20 5.70 -2.70
N VAL A 187 9.49 6.15 -1.65
CA VAL A 187 8.42 5.37 -0.99
C VAL A 187 7.24 5.16 -1.94
N HIS A 188 6.82 6.19 -2.66
CA HIS A 188 5.72 6.08 -3.62
C HIS A 188 6.09 5.21 -4.82
N PHE A 189 7.34 5.28 -5.27
CA PHE A 189 7.83 4.39 -6.31
C PHE A 189 7.89 2.93 -5.84
N TYR A 190 8.28 2.69 -4.59
CA TYR A 190 8.22 1.35 -4.00
C TYR A 190 6.78 0.85 -3.86
N PHE A 191 5.82 1.70 -3.50
CA PHE A 191 4.40 1.31 -3.53
C PHE A 191 3.92 0.93 -4.93
N CYS A 192 4.40 1.61 -5.98
CA CYS A 192 4.15 1.19 -7.36
C CYS A 192 4.69 -0.23 -7.61
N PHE A 193 5.91 -0.51 -7.15
CA PHE A 193 6.54 -1.83 -7.25
C PHE A 193 5.71 -2.91 -6.57
N VAL A 194 5.28 -2.70 -5.33
CA VAL A 194 4.43 -3.64 -4.59
C VAL A 194 3.14 -3.94 -5.36
N ILE A 195 2.47 -2.91 -5.89
CA ILE A 195 1.20 -3.07 -6.62
C ILE A 195 1.39 -3.85 -7.92
N GLN A 196 2.36 -3.46 -8.74
CA GLN A 196 2.62 -4.12 -10.03
C GLN A 196 3.13 -5.56 -9.84
N LEU A 197 4.03 -5.78 -8.88
CA LEU A 197 4.55 -7.11 -8.59
C LEU A 197 3.45 -8.04 -8.02
N THR A 198 2.53 -7.53 -7.19
CA THR A 198 1.39 -8.32 -6.71
C THR A 198 0.49 -8.75 -7.88
N ALA A 199 0.22 -7.87 -8.84
CA ALA A 199 -0.53 -8.22 -10.05
C ALA A 199 0.20 -9.27 -10.90
N PHE A 200 1.53 -9.16 -11.01
CA PHE A 200 2.36 -10.16 -11.68
C PHE A 200 2.31 -11.53 -10.97
N LEU A 201 2.44 -11.57 -9.64
CA LEU A 201 2.35 -12.82 -8.86
C LEU A 201 0.99 -13.51 -9.02
N MET A 202 -0.10 -12.75 -9.12
CA MET A 202 -1.42 -13.32 -9.42
C MET A 202 -1.54 -13.82 -10.86
N THR A 203 -0.79 -13.24 -11.81
CA THR A 203 -0.67 -13.77 -13.17
C THR A 203 0.11 -15.08 -13.19
N LEU A 204 1.21 -15.18 -12.45
CA LEU A 204 1.96 -16.44 -12.27
C LEU A 204 1.07 -17.52 -11.65
N ARG A 205 0.28 -17.17 -10.65
CA ARG A 205 -0.69 -18.09 -10.06
C ARG A 205 -1.74 -18.56 -11.06
N ARG A 206 -2.30 -17.65 -11.88
CA ARG A 206 -3.25 -18.02 -12.95
C ARG A 206 -2.66 -19.06 -13.90
N LYS A 207 -1.35 -18.99 -14.15
CA LYS A 207 -0.60 -19.94 -14.98
C LYS A 207 -0.11 -21.19 -14.22
N HIS A 208 -0.51 -21.36 -12.97
CA HIS A 208 -0.09 -22.45 -12.09
C HIS A 208 1.44 -22.55 -11.92
N LEU A 209 2.13 -21.41 -11.97
CA LEU A 209 3.58 -21.31 -11.76
C LEU A 209 3.94 -21.06 -10.29
N VAL A 210 3.01 -20.49 -9.52
CA VAL A 210 3.18 -20.17 -8.10
C VAL A 210 1.92 -20.59 -7.33
N SER A 211 2.10 -21.21 -6.15
CA SER A 211 0.99 -21.64 -5.30
C SER A 211 0.31 -20.48 -4.55
N HIS A 212 -0.87 -20.72 -3.97
CA HIS A 212 -1.54 -19.71 -3.14
C HIS A 212 -0.67 -19.20 -1.99
N GLY A 213 -0.11 -20.14 -1.23
CA GLY A 213 0.65 -19.86 -0.01
C GLY A 213 1.88 -19.02 -0.34
N ILE A 214 2.61 -19.39 -1.40
CA ILE A 214 3.77 -18.62 -1.84
C ILE A 214 3.36 -17.18 -2.21
N ASN A 215 2.24 -16.99 -2.94
CA ASN A 215 1.77 -15.64 -3.27
C ASN A 215 1.41 -14.81 -2.02
N ILE A 216 0.77 -15.42 -1.01
CA ILE A 216 0.51 -14.75 0.27
C ILE A 216 1.80 -14.35 0.96
N VAL A 217 2.78 -15.25 1.05
CA VAL A 217 4.07 -15.00 1.70
C VAL A 217 4.84 -13.89 0.98
N LEU A 218 4.94 -13.97 -0.35
CA LEU A 218 5.61 -12.96 -1.15
C LEU A 218 4.93 -11.59 -0.99
N TYR A 219 3.61 -11.53 -0.98
CA TYR A 219 2.90 -10.28 -0.73
C TYR A 219 3.16 -9.73 0.67
N ALA A 220 3.19 -10.59 1.70
CA ALA A 220 3.53 -10.19 3.07
C ALA A 220 4.94 -9.60 3.18
N LEU A 221 5.91 -10.24 2.52
CA LEU A 221 7.30 -9.78 2.44
C LEU A 221 7.39 -8.44 1.71
N LEU A 222 6.69 -8.27 0.59
CA LEU A 222 6.67 -7.00 -0.14
C LEU A 222 6.11 -5.84 0.69
N LEU A 223 5.06 -6.09 1.47
CA LEU A 223 4.53 -5.10 2.40
C LEU A 223 5.53 -4.77 3.51
N GLY A 224 6.22 -5.78 4.06
CA GLY A 224 7.24 -5.61 5.09
C GLY A 224 8.45 -4.81 4.60
N VAL A 225 8.96 -5.12 3.40
CA VAL A 225 10.04 -4.35 2.78
C VAL A 225 9.57 -2.94 2.44
N GLY A 226 8.32 -2.74 2.04
CA GLY A 226 7.76 -1.41 1.84
C GLY A 226 7.75 -0.55 3.10
N ILE A 227 7.45 -1.16 4.26
CA ILE A 227 7.60 -0.50 5.56
C ILE A 227 9.07 -0.19 5.83
N ALA A 228 9.98 -1.14 5.61
CA ALA A 228 11.42 -0.93 5.83
C ALA A 228 12.01 0.19 4.95
N VAL A 229 11.61 0.26 3.68
CA VAL A 229 11.97 1.37 2.77
C VAL A 229 11.43 2.68 3.31
N ALA A 230 10.17 2.72 3.73
CA ALA A 230 9.61 3.92 4.34
C ALA A 230 10.41 4.35 5.58
N MET A 231 10.71 3.42 6.50
CA MET A 231 11.52 3.69 7.70
C MET A 231 12.92 4.24 7.35
N ASN A 232 13.56 3.70 6.32
CA ASN A 232 14.86 4.19 5.85
C ASN A 232 14.76 5.63 5.32
N GLU A 233 13.71 5.95 4.57
CA GLU A 233 13.50 7.31 4.07
C GLU A 233 13.18 8.29 5.20
N CYS A 234 12.51 7.83 6.26
CA CYS A 234 12.32 8.61 7.48
C CYS A 234 13.65 8.93 8.15
N ARG A 235 14.54 7.93 8.24
CA ARG A 235 15.89 8.09 8.82
C ARG A 235 16.71 9.11 8.04
N ILE A 236 16.59 9.12 6.72
CA ILE A 236 17.28 10.09 5.86
C ILE A 236 16.75 11.50 6.11
N LEU A 237 15.44 11.68 6.25
CA LEU A 237 14.81 12.99 6.41
C LEU A 237 14.96 13.57 7.82
N TYR A 238 14.97 12.70 8.84
CA TYR A 238 14.96 13.06 10.25
C TYR A 238 15.97 12.18 11.00
N PRO A 239 17.29 12.35 10.79
CA PRO A 239 18.31 11.51 11.41
C PRO A 239 18.26 11.56 12.94
N ASP A 240 18.07 12.76 13.50
CA ASP A 240 18.03 13.00 14.95
C ASP A 240 16.66 12.67 15.58
N SER A 241 15.60 12.64 14.75
CA SER A 241 14.20 12.43 15.19
C SER A 241 13.58 11.16 14.60
N LEU A 242 14.39 10.17 14.18
CA LEU A 242 13.92 8.95 13.52
C LEU A 242 12.85 8.24 14.36
N LEU A 243 13.15 8.00 15.64
CA LEU A 243 12.24 7.28 16.54
C LEU A 243 10.91 8.02 16.67
N THR A 244 10.96 9.34 16.90
CA THR A 244 9.78 10.21 16.98
C THR A 244 8.97 10.18 15.69
N PHE A 245 9.61 10.14 14.52
CA PHE A 245 8.91 10.07 13.23
C PHE A 245 8.19 8.73 13.07
N LEU A 246 8.86 7.62 13.37
CA LEU A 246 8.27 6.30 13.32
C LEU A 246 7.09 6.17 14.28
N GLU A 247 7.21 6.76 15.47
CA GLU A 247 6.14 6.87 16.46
C GLU A 247 4.95 7.67 15.92
N ILE A 248 5.19 8.77 15.20
CA ILE A 248 4.12 9.56 14.57
C ILE A 248 3.43 8.78 13.45
N VAL A 249 4.17 8.07 12.60
CA VAL A 249 3.52 7.27 11.56
C VAL A 249 2.75 6.10 12.16
N ALA A 250 3.31 5.44 13.17
CA ALA A 250 2.62 4.40 13.90
C ALA A 250 1.32 4.95 14.49
N LEU A 251 1.38 6.06 15.22
CA LEU A 251 0.22 6.76 15.79
C LEU A 251 -0.83 7.07 14.70
N VAL A 252 -0.46 7.79 13.64
CA VAL A 252 -1.36 8.15 12.53
C VAL A 252 -2.00 6.92 11.87
N GLY A 253 -1.21 5.88 11.60
CA GLY A 253 -1.67 4.65 10.94
C GLY A 253 -2.52 3.78 11.86
N PHE A 254 -2.17 3.67 13.14
CA PHE A 254 -2.83 2.84 14.13
C PHE A 254 -4.12 3.48 14.64
N THR A 255 -4.14 4.80 14.89
CA THR A 255 -5.38 5.55 15.12
C THR A 255 -6.36 5.30 13.97
N ALA A 256 -5.93 5.46 12.71
CA ALA A 256 -6.80 5.23 11.55
C ALA A 256 -7.30 3.78 11.45
N ALA A 257 -6.42 2.82 11.75
CA ALA A 257 -6.75 1.39 11.76
C ALA A 257 -7.77 1.05 12.86
N LEU A 258 -7.58 1.55 14.08
CA LEU A 258 -8.49 1.36 15.21
C LEU A 258 -9.84 2.04 14.95
N TRP A 259 -9.83 3.27 14.44
CA TRP A 259 -11.05 3.98 14.05
C TRP A 259 -11.84 3.18 13.01
N ARG A 260 -11.18 2.58 12.03
CA ARG A 260 -11.85 1.85 10.95
C ARG A 260 -12.22 0.40 11.30
N MET A 261 -11.42 -0.28 12.11
CA MET A 261 -11.55 -1.73 12.36
C MET A 261 -12.03 -2.06 13.77
N GLY A 262 -12.05 -1.09 14.68
CA GLY A 262 -12.37 -1.27 16.09
C GLY A 262 -13.75 -1.89 16.34
N PRO A 263 -13.97 -2.45 17.54
CA PRO A 263 -15.19 -3.16 17.90
C PRO A 263 -16.34 -2.20 18.23
N TRP A 264 -16.63 -1.27 17.33
CA TRP A 264 -17.57 -0.20 17.58
C TRP A 264 -19.03 -0.69 17.57
N PRO A 265 -19.88 -0.16 18.47
CA PRO A 265 -21.33 -0.42 18.47
C PRO A 265 -21.98 -0.07 17.13
N ASN A 266 -23.02 -0.81 16.74
CA ASN A 266 -23.69 -0.63 15.45
C ASN A 266 -24.30 0.76 15.25
N ILE A 267 -24.67 1.45 16.34
CA ILE A 267 -25.25 2.80 16.31
C ILE A 267 -24.20 3.83 15.85
N VAL A 268 -22.98 3.76 16.38
CA VAL A 268 -21.91 4.71 16.03
C VAL A 268 -21.18 4.31 14.76
N ARG A 269 -21.20 3.02 14.40
CA ARG A 269 -20.44 2.43 13.31
C ARG A 269 -20.59 3.18 11.98
N PRO A 270 -21.79 3.60 11.50
CA PRO A 270 -21.92 4.30 10.22
C PRO A 270 -21.19 5.64 10.19
N ILE A 271 -21.22 6.38 11.30
CA ILE A 271 -20.63 7.72 11.42
C ILE A 271 -19.11 7.62 11.42
N ILE A 272 -18.57 6.77 12.29
CA ILE A 272 -17.12 6.61 12.49
C ILE A 272 -16.44 5.86 11.34
N ASN A 273 -17.19 5.08 10.55
CA ASN A 273 -16.65 4.34 9.41
C ASN A 273 -16.46 5.19 8.14
N ASN A 274 -16.66 6.50 8.22
CA ASN A 274 -16.41 7.38 7.11
C ASN A 274 -14.89 7.55 6.90
N LYS A 275 -14.34 6.82 5.92
CA LYS A 275 -12.91 6.86 5.59
C LYS A 275 -12.40 8.24 5.16
N TYR A 276 -13.27 9.09 4.61
CA TYR A 276 -12.90 10.46 4.23
C TYR A 276 -12.68 11.30 5.48
N MET A 277 -13.59 11.19 6.45
CA MET A 277 -13.45 11.86 7.76
C MET A 277 -12.20 11.39 8.50
N ILE A 278 -11.93 10.08 8.54
CA ILE A 278 -10.74 9.51 9.21
C ILE A 278 -9.46 10.15 8.64
N TRP A 279 -9.25 10.08 7.31
CA TRP A 279 -8.00 10.57 6.72
C TRP A 279 -7.86 12.09 6.77
N THR A 280 -8.96 12.82 6.65
CA THR A 280 -8.96 14.29 6.82
C THR A 280 -8.60 14.68 8.25
N ALA A 281 -9.24 14.07 9.26
CA ALA A 281 -8.96 14.33 10.66
C ALA A 281 -7.51 13.99 11.03
N VAL A 282 -7.04 12.81 10.60
CA VAL A 282 -5.67 12.35 10.83
C VAL A 282 -4.64 13.26 10.14
N TYR A 283 -4.91 13.75 8.92
CA TYR A 283 -4.04 14.71 8.24
C TYR A 283 -3.93 16.03 9.00
N PHE A 284 -5.07 16.62 9.40
CA PHE A 284 -5.04 17.89 10.13
C PHE A 284 -4.44 17.73 11.52
N PHE A 285 -4.71 16.63 12.21
CA PHE A 285 -4.10 16.34 13.50
C PHE A 285 -2.57 16.21 13.37
N SER A 286 -2.10 15.37 12.44
CA SER A 286 -0.67 15.18 12.24
C SER A 286 0.03 16.45 11.76
N GLY A 287 -0.55 17.21 10.84
CA GLY A 287 0.06 18.43 10.31
C GLY A 287 0.13 19.59 11.30
N ASN A 288 -0.88 19.75 12.18
CA ASN A 288 -0.93 20.88 13.12
C ASN A 288 -0.34 20.57 14.50
N TYR A 289 -0.38 19.30 14.94
CA TYR A 289 0.05 18.94 16.30
C TYR A 289 1.27 18.01 16.35
N LEU A 290 1.44 17.11 15.38
CA LEU A 290 2.56 16.16 15.41
C LEU A 290 3.78 16.66 14.63
N ARG A 291 3.57 17.32 13.49
CA ARG A 291 4.65 17.87 12.68
C ARG A 291 5.50 18.90 13.44
N PRO A 292 4.93 19.88 14.16
CA PRO A 292 5.77 20.84 14.89
C PRO A 292 6.68 20.16 15.91
N VAL A 293 6.25 19.05 16.52
CA VAL A 293 7.05 18.25 17.45
C VAL A 293 8.24 17.58 16.75
N LEU A 294 8.11 17.23 15.47
CA LEU A 294 9.21 16.69 14.66
C LEU A 294 10.19 17.77 14.23
N ASP A 295 9.67 18.92 13.84
CA ASP A 295 10.46 20.03 13.31
C ASP A 295 11.16 20.81 14.46
N ALA A 296 10.74 20.63 15.72
CA ALA A 296 11.35 21.26 16.89
C ALA A 296 12.75 20.71 17.23
N ALA A 297 13.70 21.63 17.41
CA ALA A 297 15.01 21.33 17.99
C ALA A 297 14.87 20.81 19.44
N ASP A 298 15.84 20.02 19.89
CA ASP A 298 15.89 19.53 21.27
C ASP A 298 16.14 20.70 22.23
N GLY A 299 15.05 21.32 22.70
CA GLY A 299 15.07 22.48 23.59
C GLY A 299 13.82 23.37 23.47
N ASP A 300 13.23 23.45 22.28
CA ASP A 300 12.05 24.29 22.01
C ASP A 300 10.71 23.54 22.27
N ALA A 301 10.79 22.31 22.79
CA ALA A 301 9.66 21.40 22.87
C ALA A 301 8.56 21.84 23.87
N GLU A 302 8.86 22.73 24.81
CA GLU A 302 7.91 23.19 25.83
C GLU A 302 6.82 24.13 25.29
N ALA A 303 7.02 24.71 24.10
CA ALA A 303 6.04 25.62 23.48
C ALA A 303 4.92 24.89 22.71
N PHE A 304 4.95 23.55 22.60
CA PHE A 304 3.99 22.79 21.80
C PHE A 304 2.92 22.09 22.65
N PHE A 305 1.76 21.86 22.04
CA PHE A 305 0.64 21.15 22.67
C PHE A 305 1.00 19.71 23.10
N LEU A 306 1.92 19.06 22.40
CA LEU A 306 2.46 17.74 22.75
C LEU A 306 3.99 17.79 22.79
N THR A 307 4.58 17.20 23.81
CA THR A 307 6.03 16.97 23.91
C THR A 307 6.43 15.69 23.16
N LYS A 308 7.72 15.56 22.78
CA LYS A 308 8.26 14.33 22.17
C LYS A 308 7.99 13.08 23.04
N SER A 309 8.10 13.22 24.36
CA SER A 309 7.81 12.13 25.30
C SER A 309 6.33 11.72 25.31
N GLN A 310 5.40 12.67 25.20
CA GLN A 310 3.96 12.38 25.12
C GLN A 310 3.62 11.67 23.80
N VAL A 311 4.17 12.14 22.67
CA VAL A 311 4.00 11.49 21.36
C VAL A 311 4.50 10.04 21.41
N LYS A 312 5.67 9.83 21.99
CA LYS A 312 6.23 8.49 22.23
C LYS A 312 5.30 7.61 23.05
N GLY A 313 4.84 8.09 24.21
CA GLY A 313 3.91 7.36 25.07
C GLY A 313 2.62 6.97 24.35
N LEU A 314 2.03 7.89 23.58
CA LEU A 314 0.83 7.63 22.77
C LEU A 314 1.08 6.58 21.70
N ALA A 315 2.19 6.69 20.94
CA ALA A 315 2.52 5.75 19.88
C ALA A 315 2.71 4.31 20.41
N TRP A 316 3.48 4.13 21.49
CA TRP A 316 3.68 2.81 22.11
C TRP A 316 2.40 2.26 22.73
N GLY A 317 1.57 3.12 23.33
CA GLY A 317 0.23 2.75 23.80
C GLY A 317 -0.63 2.21 22.65
N GLU A 318 -0.66 2.91 21.51
CA GLU A 318 -1.41 2.47 20.34
C GLU A 318 -0.87 1.17 19.72
N VAL A 319 0.46 1.00 19.64
CA VAL A 319 1.07 -0.27 19.22
C VAL A 319 0.53 -1.41 20.07
N GLY A 320 0.52 -1.24 21.40
CA GLY A 320 -0.03 -2.22 22.34
C GLY A 320 -1.50 -2.52 22.07
N VAL A 321 -2.33 -1.48 21.90
CA VAL A 321 -3.78 -1.63 21.62
C VAL A 321 -4.02 -2.37 20.30
N VAL A 322 -3.28 -2.04 19.23
CA VAL A 322 -3.36 -2.70 17.92
C VAL A 322 -2.98 -4.18 18.03
N ILE A 323 -1.88 -4.50 18.72
CA ILE A 323 -1.46 -5.89 18.94
C ILE A 323 -2.53 -6.66 19.72
N LEU A 324 -3.02 -6.11 20.84
CA LEU A 324 -4.08 -6.71 21.64
C LEU A 324 -5.35 -6.92 20.81
N PHE A 325 -5.71 -5.97 19.96
CA PHE A 325 -6.85 -6.09 19.07
C PHE A 325 -6.67 -7.19 18.00
N GLY A 326 -5.46 -7.34 17.45
CA GLY A 326 -5.12 -8.44 16.55
C GLY A 326 -5.23 -9.81 17.23
N VAL A 327 -4.74 -9.92 18.46
CA VAL A 327 -4.84 -11.11 19.31
C VAL A 327 -6.32 -11.43 19.62
N TYR A 328 -7.10 -10.42 20.02
CA TYR A 328 -8.54 -10.57 20.24
C TYR A 328 -9.27 -11.09 19.00
N LYS A 329 -8.95 -10.56 17.81
CA LYS A 329 -9.53 -11.02 16.54
C LYS A 329 -9.18 -12.47 16.23
N TYR A 330 -7.95 -12.88 16.53
CA TYR A 330 -7.50 -14.24 16.33
C TYR A 330 -8.30 -15.22 17.21
N PHE A 331 -8.30 -15.02 18.53
CA PHE A 331 -9.03 -15.90 19.45
C PHE A 331 -10.55 -15.87 19.24
N GLY A 332 -11.13 -14.69 18.95
CA GLY A 332 -12.56 -14.57 18.67
C GLY A 332 -13.00 -15.36 17.43
N SER A 333 -12.11 -15.53 16.45
CA SER A 333 -12.41 -16.35 15.26
C SER A 333 -12.40 -17.85 15.53
N GLU A 334 -11.49 -18.33 16.39
CA GLU A 334 -11.40 -19.74 16.80
C GLU A 334 -12.63 -20.18 17.62
N ILE A 335 -13.11 -19.30 18.51
CA ILE A 335 -14.32 -19.55 19.31
C ILE A 335 -15.55 -19.71 18.39
N GLN A 336 -15.71 -18.85 17.38
CA GLN A 336 -16.83 -18.94 16.44
C GLN A 336 -16.81 -20.23 15.61
N ILE A 337 -15.62 -20.68 15.19
CA ILE A 337 -15.46 -21.95 14.47
C ILE A 337 -15.86 -23.12 15.37
N SER A 338 -15.38 -23.14 16.61
CA SER A 338 -15.68 -24.19 17.58
C SER A 338 -17.17 -24.28 17.90
N ALA A 339 -17.84 -23.14 18.09
CA ALA A 339 -19.28 -23.08 18.32
C ALA A 339 -20.10 -23.59 17.12
N THR A 340 -19.67 -23.27 15.88
CA THR A 340 -20.37 -23.70 14.66
C THR A 340 -20.23 -25.21 14.43
N LEU A 341 -19.10 -25.80 14.82
CA LEU A 341 -18.89 -27.25 14.76
C LEU A 341 -19.75 -27.98 15.80
N SER A 342 -19.84 -27.45 17.03
CA SER A 342 -20.64 -28.05 18.11
C SER A 342 -22.15 -28.06 17.85
N THR A 343 -22.69 -27.22 16.96
CA THR A 343 -24.12 -27.19 16.62
C THR A 343 -24.54 -28.11 15.48
N LYS A 344 -23.57 -28.84 14.89
CA LYS A 344 -23.82 -29.76 13.77
C LYS A 344 -23.82 -31.24 14.16
N ASP A 345 -23.52 -31.52 15.41
CA ASP A 345 -23.70 -32.81 16.07
C ASP A 345 -25.01 -32.77 16.88
#